data_AF-A0A1H1BJ00-F1
#
_entry.id   AF-A0A1H1BJ00-F1
#
_cell.length_a   1.000
_cell.length_b   1.000
_cell.length_c   1.000
_cell.angle_alpha   90.00
_cell.angle_beta   90.00
_cell.angle_gamma   90.00
#
_symmetry.space_group_name_H-M   'P 1'
#
loop_
_entity.id
_entity.type
_entity.pdbx_description
1 polymer ?
#
loop_
_entity_poly.entity_id
_entity_poly.type
_entity_poly.pdbx_seq_one_letter_code
_entity_poly.pdbx_strand_id
1 'polypeptide(L)'
;MSDDDDTTRHDFREAVNMTPAELEKWLETDESKKVGQKDGGGESTGHRSGRRIVDLLRTKKDDLSDADLEHMRKVVGYVDRHLAQRPSGDITETAWRYSLMNWGHDPAKK
;
A
#
# COMPACT_ATOMS: atom_id res chain seq x y z
N MET A 1 -4.00 -20.52 11.29
CA MET A 1 -4.86 -19.35 11.03
C MET A 1 -5.67 -19.10 12.27
N SER A 2 -5.32 -18.06 13.00
CA SER A 2 -6.08 -17.54 14.14
C SER A 2 -7.14 -16.53 13.66
N ASP A 3 -8.11 -16.22 14.50
CA ASP A 3 -9.10 -15.15 14.22
C ASP A 3 -8.41 -13.79 13.96
N ASP A 4 -7.23 -13.57 14.55
CA ASP A 4 -6.41 -12.37 14.34
C ASP A 4 -5.78 -12.31 12.93
N ASP A 5 -5.40 -13.46 12.38
CA ASP A 5 -4.84 -13.55 11.02
C ASP A 5 -5.92 -13.25 9.98
N ASP A 6 -7.14 -13.77 10.18
CA ASP A 6 -8.26 -13.50 9.28
C ASP A 6 -8.73 -12.05 9.36
N THR A 7 -8.74 -11.45 10.57
CA THR A 7 -9.01 -10.01 10.76
C THR A 7 -7.96 -9.17 10.02
N THR A 8 -6.68 -9.49 10.18
CA THR A 8 -5.57 -8.81 9.50
C THR A 8 -5.74 -8.84 7.98
N ARG A 9 -6.10 -10.00 7.41
CA ARG A 9 -6.30 -10.17 5.97
C ARG A 9 -7.53 -9.42 5.46
N HIS A 10 -8.58 -9.36 6.26
CA HIS A 10 -9.79 -8.59 5.96
C HIS A 10 -9.45 -7.10 5.90
N ASP A 11 -8.85 -6.55 6.95
CA ASP A 11 -8.52 -5.13 7.05
C ASP A 11 -7.53 -4.70 5.96
N PHE A 12 -6.57 -5.57 5.62
CA PHE A 12 -5.67 -5.35 4.50
C PHE A 12 -6.41 -5.20 3.17
N ARG A 13 -7.43 -6.02 2.93
CA ARG A 13 -8.23 -5.96 1.69
C ARG A 13 -9.14 -4.74 1.64
N GLU A 14 -9.60 -4.24 2.79
CA GLU A 14 -10.32 -2.97 2.86
C GLU A 14 -9.39 -1.77 2.64
N ALA A 15 -8.18 -1.82 3.18
CA ALA A 15 -7.19 -0.76 3.03
C ALA A 15 -6.61 -0.69 1.60
N VAL A 16 -6.41 -1.81 0.92
CA VAL A 16 -5.82 -1.86 -0.43
C VAL A 16 -6.91 -1.95 -1.50
N ASN A 17 -7.21 -0.81 -2.13
CA ASN A 17 -8.28 -0.69 -3.15
C ASN A 17 -7.77 -0.70 -4.60
N MET A 18 -6.46 -0.85 -4.81
CA MET A 18 -5.85 -1.04 -6.12
C MET A 18 -5.68 -2.53 -6.41
N THR A 19 -6.07 -2.96 -7.61
CA THR A 19 -5.78 -4.33 -8.06
C THR A 19 -4.27 -4.50 -8.26
N PRO A 20 -3.76 -5.76 -8.26
CA PRO A 20 -2.34 -6.01 -8.51
C PRO A 20 -1.84 -5.35 -9.80
N ALA A 21 -2.61 -5.46 -10.88
CA ALA A 21 -2.23 -4.92 -12.19
C ALA A 21 -2.17 -3.38 -12.20
N GLU A 22 -3.10 -2.72 -11.50
CA GLU A 22 -3.08 -1.26 -11.40
C GLU A 22 -1.93 -0.76 -10.53
N LEU A 23 -1.65 -1.46 -9.43
CA LEU A 23 -0.52 -1.13 -8.56
C LEU A 23 0.81 -1.37 -9.28
N GLU A 24 0.97 -2.46 -10.01
CA GLU A 24 2.16 -2.70 -10.86
C GLU A 24 2.37 -1.56 -11.85
N LYS A 25 1.34 -1.23 -12.63
CA LYS A 25 1.40 -0.13 -13.59
C LYS A 25 1.75 1.20 -12.93
N TRP A 26 1.18 1.47 -11.76
CA TRP A 26 1.50 2.67 -10.99
C TRP A 26 2.97 2.67 -10.55
N LEU A 27 3.49 1.54 -10.05
CA LEU A 27 4.87 1.44 -9.56
C LEU A 27 5.91 1.66 -10.66
N GLU A 28 5.58 1.41 -11.92
CA GLU A 28 6.45 1.69 -13.07
C GLU A 28 6.63 3.19 -13.34
N THR A 29 5.74 4.05 -12.83
CA THR A 29 5.76 5.49 -13.09
C THR A 29 6.91 6.21 -12.40
N ASP A 30 7.26 7.37 -12.96
CA ASP A 30 8.27 8.25 -12.41
C ASP A 30 7.82 8.87 -11.09
N GLU A 31 6.53 9.21 -10.99
CA GLU A 31 5.86 9.76 -9.82
C GLU A 31 6.01 8.81 -8.64
N SER A 32 5.65 7.53 -8.83
CA SER A 32 5.81 6.47 -7.85
C SER A 32 7.25 6.37 -7.32
N LYS A 33 8.24 6.40 -8.20
CA LYS A 33 9.68 6.28 -7.85
C LYS A 33 10.23 7.51 -7.14
N LYS A 34 9.60 8.67 -7.33
CA LYS A 34 10.03 9.96 -6.76
C LYS A 34 9.48 10.19 -5.35
N VAL A 35 8.31 9.64 -5.03
CA VAL A 35 7.64 9.90 -3.73
C VAL A 35 8.02 8.91 -2.62
N GLY A 36 7.93 9.39 -1.38
CA GLY A 36 8.15 8.62 -0.16
C GLY A 36 9.56 8.79 0.44
N GLN A 37 9.70 8.30 1.67
CA GLN A 37 10.96 8.31 2.42
C GLN A 37 12.00 7.39 1.76
N LYS A 38 13.23 7.88 1.59
CA LYS A 38 14.37 7.14 1.06
C LYS A 38 15.47 7.06 2.11
N ASP A 39 16.02 5.87 2.32
CA ASP A 39 17.28 5.71 3.05
C ASP A 39 18.43 5.77 2.04
N GLY A 40 19.19 6.87 2.04
CA GLY A 40 20.44 6.98 1.28
C GLY A 40 20.30 7.06 -0.26
N GLY A 41 19.30 7.80 -0.78
CA GLY A 41 19.16 8.07 -2.21
C GLY A 41 18.63 6.89 -3.05
N GLY A 42 18.36 5.75 -2.42
CA GLY A 42 17.78 4.58 -3.07
C GLY A 42 16.27 4.64 -3.24
N GLU A 43 15.69 3.48 -3.49
CA GLU A 43 14.24 3.28 -3.59
C GLU A 43 13.51 3.70 -2.29
N SER A 44 12.35 4.34 -2.42
CA SER A 44 11.54 4.69 -1.25
C SER A 44 10.93 3.47 -0.57
N THR A 45 10.72 3.57 0.75
CA THR A 45 10.07 2.51 1.55
C THR A 45 8.68 2.19 1.00
N GLY A 46 7.92 3.22 0.61
CA GLY A 46 6.58 3.05 0.05
C GLY A 46 6.60 2.29 -1.28
N HIS A 47 7.48 2.67 -2.21
CA HIS A 47 7.61 1.98 -3.49
C HIS A 47 7.99 0.50 -3.31
N ARG A 48 8.89 0.20 -2.36
CA ARG A 48 9.25 -1.17 -2.01
C ARG A 48 8.06 -1.93 -1.43
N SER A 49 7.29 -1.28 -0.56
CA SER A 49 6.07 -1.83 0.03
C SER A 49 5.05 -2.16 -1.04
N GLY A 50 4.87 -1.28 -2.04
CA GLY A 50 3.97 -1.51 -3.17
C GLY A 50 4.27 -2.81 -3.91
N ARG A 51 5.54 -3.11 -4.19
CA ARG A 51 5.90 -4.39 -4.79
C ARG A 51 5.54 -5.58 -3.91
N ARG A 52 5.76 -5.48 -2.60
CA ARG A 52 5.36 -6.53 -1.66
C ARG A 52 3.84 -6.70 -1.62
N ILE A 53 3.07 -5.61 -1.68
CA ILE A 53 1.61 -5.66 -1.73
C ILE A 53 1.13 -6.40 -2.99
N VAL A 54 1.75 -6.17 -4.15
CA VAL A 54 1.43 -6.92 -5.38
C VAL A 54 1.59 -8.42 -5.17
N ASP A 55 2.69 -8.85 -4.55
CA ASP A 55 2.91 -10.27 -4.23
C ASP A 55 1.84 -10.80 -3.27
N LEU A 56 1.57 -10.07 -2.19
CA LEU A 56 0.58 -10.45 -1.17
C LEU A 56 -0.85 -10.58 -1.72
N LEU A 57 -1.24 -9.72 -2.65
CA LEU A 57 -2.55 -9.79 -3.30
C LEU A 57 -2.69 -11.04 -4.20
N ARG A 58 -1.58 -11.65 -4.62
CA ARG A 58 -1.54 -12.89 -5.41
C ARG A 58 -1.35 -14.14 -4.56
N THR A 59 -0.86 -14.01 -3.33
CA THR A 59 -0.66 -15.11 -2.40
C THR A 59 -1.99 -15.65 -1.87
N LYS A 60 -2.16 -16.98 -1.87
CA LYS A 60 -3.34 -17.61 -1.27
C LYS A 60 -3.25 -17.52 0.24
N LYS A 61 -4.40 -17.52 0.91
CA LYS A 61 -4.47 -17.40 2.37
C LYS A 61 -3.58 -18.44 3.08
N ASP A 62 -3.58 -19.68 2.62
CA ASP A 62 -2.89 -20.80 3.26
C ASP A 62 -1.37 -20.78 3.02
N ASP A 63 -0.91 -19.93 2.10
CA ASP A 63 0.50 -19.74 1.75
C ASP A 63 1.12 -18.50 2.44
N LEU A 64 0.34 -17.77 3.26
CA LEU A 64 0.82 -16.58 3.96
C LEU A 64 1.69 -16.96 5.17
N SER A 65 2.83 -16.31 5.29
CA SER A 65 3.72 -16.40 6.46
C SER A 65 3.36 -15.35 7.53
N ASP A 66 3.88 -15.52 8.74
CA ASP A 66 3.73 -14.52 9.81
C ASP A 66 4.31 -13.16 9.41
N ALA A 67 5.40 -13.14 8.64
CA ALA A 67 6.00 -11.92 8.09
C ALA A 67 5.09 -11.24 7.05
N ASP A 68 4.30 -12.01 6.30
CA ASP A 68 3.30 -11.46 5.39
C ASP A 68 2.18 -10.78 6.16
N LEU A 69 1.68 -11.43 7.22
CA LEU A 69 0.66 -10.87 8.09
C LEU A 69 1.16 -9.61 8.82
N GLU A 70 2.42 -9.60 9.30
CA GLU A 70 3.04 -8.39 9.86
C GLU A 70 3.10 -7.25 8.84
N HIS A 71 3.48 -7.55 7.60
CA HIS A 71 3.49 -6.56 6.53
C HIS A 71 2.08 -6.04 6.22
N MET A 72 1.07 -6.91 6.18
CA MET A 72 -0.33 -6.51 6.01
C MET A 72 -0.78 -5.53 7.09
N ARG A 73 -0.51 -5.82 8.38
CA ARG A 73 -0.82 -4.90 9.49
C ARG A 73 -0.11 -3.55 9.33
N LYS A 74 1.15 -3.56 8.88
CA LYS A 74 1.91 -2.34 8.60
C LYS A 74 1.27 -1.50 7.49
N VAL A 75 0.77 -2.16 6.43
CA VAL A 75 0.08 -1.49 5.32
C VAL A 75 -1.21 -0.82 5.80
N VAL A 76 -2.07 -1.55 6.52
CA VAL A 76 -3.31 -1.00 7.11
C VAL A 76 -2.99 0.22 7.96
N GLY A 77 -2.08 0.08 8.94
CA GLY A 77 -1.72 1.18 9.82
C GLY A 77 -1.07 2.36 9.10
N TYR A 78 -0.39 2.16 7.96
CA TYR A 78 0.12 3.27 7.15
C TYR A 78 -1.02 4.00 6.44
N VAL A 79 -1.88 3.25 5.74
CA VAL A 79 -3.01 3.80 4.96
C VAL A 79 -3.92 4.62 5.86
N ASP A 80 -4.35 4.09 7.00
CA ASP A 80 -5.25 4.77 7.94
C ASP A 80 -4.67 6.11 8.44
N ARG A 81 -3.40 6.08 8.87
CA ARG A 81 -2.73 7.29 9.38
C ARG A 81 -2.50 8.33 8.29
N HIS A 82 -2.18 7.91 7.06
CA HIS A 82 -2.01 8.84 5.95
C HIS A 82 -3.34 9.41 5.47
N LEU A 83 -4.41 8.62 5.45
CA LEU A 83 -5.76 9.10 5.12
C LEU A 83 -6.25 10.15 6.12
N ALA A 84 -5.97 9.98 7.41
CA ALA A 84 -6.29 10.97 8.45
C ALA A 84 -5.58 12.33 8.23
N GLN A 85 -4.50 12.37 7.45
CA GLN A 85 -3.72 13.57 7.12
C GLN A 85 -4.10 14.16 5.75
N ARG A 86 -5.30 13.85 5.24
CA ARG A 86 -5.76 14.31 3.93
C ARG A 86 -5.65 15.85 3.80
N PRO A 87 -4.92 16.36 2.80
CA PRO A 87 -4.83 17.80 2.58
C PRO A 87 -6.17 18.35 2.08
N SER A 88 -6.42 19.62 2.36
CA SER A 88 -7.57 20.35 1.80
C SER A 88 -7.35 20.62 0.31
N GLY A 89 -8.44 20.62 -0.47
CA GLY A 89 -8.41 20.97 -1.89
C GLY A 89 -8.30 19.76 -2.83
N ASP A 90 -7.82 20.00 -4.04
CA ASP A 90 -7.62 18.95 -5.03
C ASP A 90 -6.42 18.08 -4.66
N ILE A 91 -6.67 16.77 -4.59
CA ILE A 91 -5.67 15.76 -4.22
C ILE A 91 -5.08 15.03 -5.42
N THR A 92 -5.58 15.31 -6.63
CA THR A 92 -5.37 14.47 -7.84
C THR A 92 -3.89 14.27 -8.15
N GLU A 93 -3.08 15.33 -8.12
CA GLU A 93 -1.66 15.27 -8.44
C GLU A 93 -0.80 15.70 -7.24
N THR A 94 -0.97 15.01 -6.12
CA THR A 94 -0.28 15.34 -4.87
C THR A 94 0.65 14.22 -4.42
N ALA A 95 1.78 14.60 -3.81
CA ALA A 95 2.69 13.63 -3.17
C ALA A 95 1.98 12.79 -2.10
N TRP A 96 0.96 13.35 -1.44
CA TRP A 96 0.12 12.63 -0.48
C TRP A 96 -0.63 11.47 -1.14
N ARG A 97 -1.36 11.73 -2.23
CA ARG A 97 -2.07 10.68 -2.99
C ARG A 97 -1.10 9.66 -3.55
N TYR A 98 -0.03 10.12 -4.18
CA TYR A 98 0.97 9.25 -4.80
C TYR A 98 1.66 8.34 -3.78
N SER A 99 1.88 8.82 -2.55
CA SER A 99 2.38 7.99 -1.48
C SER A 99 1.36 6.93 -1.07
N LEU A 100 0.07 7.26 -0.91
CA LEU A 100 -0.97 6.25 -0.66
C LEU A 100 -1.05 5.21 -1.79
N MET A 101 -0.90 5.61 -3.05
CA MET A 101 -0.90 4.70 -4.19
C MET A 101 0.30 3.75 -4.17
N ASN A 102 1.47 4.19 -3.69
CA ASN A 102 2.61 3.28 -3.43
C ASN A 102 2.30 2.23 -2.36
N TRP A 103 1.29 2.46 -1.52
CA TRP A 103 0.79 1.53 -0.52
C TRP A 103 -0.51 0.84 -0.95
N GLY A 104 -0.83 0.86 -2.25
CA GLY A 104 -1.97 0.15 -2.82
C GLY A 104 -3.33 0.79 -2.57
N HIS A 105 -3.36 2.02 -2.05
CA HIS A 105 -4.59 2.77 -1.81
C HIS A 105 -4.66 4.01 -2.71
N ASP A 106 -5.67 4.09 -3.58
CA ASP A 106 -5.99 5.31 -4.31
C ASP A 106 -7.20 6.01 -3.68
N PRO A 107 -7.04 7.14 -2.98
CA PRO A 107 -8.13 7.88 -2.36
C PRO A 107 -9.06 8.59 -3.38
N ALA A 108 -8.72 8.56 -4.67
CA ALA A 108 -9.59 9.03 -5.75
C ALA A 108 -10.46 7.90 -6.36
N LYS A 109 -10.21 6.65 -5.99
CA LYS A 109 -11.08 5.53 -6.34
C LYS A 109 -12.31 5.49 -5.45
N LYS A 110 -13.43 5.10 -6.06
CA LYS A 110 -14.70 4.85 -5.40
C LYS A 110 -14.89 3.36 -5.17
#